data_AF-A0AAV2TIQ2-F1
#
_entry.id   AF-A0AAV2TIQ2-F1
#
_cell.length_a   1.000
_cell.length_b   1.000
_cell.length_c   1.000
_cell.angle_alpha   90.00
_cell.angle_beta   90.00
_cell.angle_gamma   90.00
#
_symmetry.space_group_name_H-M   'P 1'
#
loop_
_entity.id
_entity.type
_entity.pdbx_description
1 polymer ?
#
loop_
_entity_poly.entity_id
_entity_poly.type
_entity_poly.pdbx_seq_one_letter_code
_entity_poly.pdbx_strand_id
1 'polypeptide(L)'
;MAKYQSAKRIAKRREWADQGDFESLVTGFLRDHYDPLYHQSRDPILDKARKNGLVHHVNLPSVDRSAIRNQIIPQLLDLAYPSYNRRAALSGMRAPSLA
;
A
#
# COMPACT_ATOMS: atom_id res chain seq x y z
N MET A 1 16.81 -24.58 5.59
CA MET A 1 15.54 -24.13 6.21
C MET A 1 15.84 -23.24 7.41
N ALA A 2 15.04 -22.18 7.56
CA ALA A 2 14.92 -21.24 8.69
C ALA A 2 16.20 -20.60 9.28
N LYS A 3 16.55 -19.40 8.78
CA LYS A 3 17.06 -18.30 9.63
C LYS A 3 15.99 -17.21 9.72
N TYR A 4 14.76 -17.63 9.97
CA TYR A 4 13.63 -16.72 9.98
C TYR A 4 13.58 -16.03 11.34
N GLN A 5 14.06 -14.78 11.36
CA GLN A 5 14.27 -13.88 12.51
C GLN A 5 15.55 -14.17 13.32
N SER A 6 16.47 -13.20 13.36
CA SER A 6 17.57 -13.23 14.32
C SER A 6 17.00 -13.04 15.73
N ALA A 7 17.54 -13.73 16.74
CA ALA A 7 17.09 -13.60 18.14
C ALA A 7 16.99 -12.13 18.60
N LYS A 8 17.86 -11.28 18.07
CA LYS A 8 17.85 -9.82 18.27
C LYS A 8 16.56 -9.13 17.82
N ARG A 9 15.95 -9.55 16.69
CA ARG A 9 14.67 -9.00 16.21
C ARG A 9 13.50 -9.42 17.08
N ILE A 10 13.51 -10.67 17.56
CA ILE A 10 12.46 -11.17 18.48
C ILE A 10 12.54 -10.41 19.81
N ALA A 11 13.74 -10.23 20.35
CA ALA A 11 13.95 -9.47 21.59
C ALA A 11 13.45 -8.02 21.46
N LYS A 12 13.78 -7.34 20.35
CA LYS A 12 13.35 -5.96 20.12
C LYS A 12 11.82 -5.81 19.94
N ARG A 13 11.17 -6.80 19.33
CA ARG A 13 9.71 -6.84 19.23
C ARG A 13 9.03 -7.05 20.57
N ARG A 14 9.61 -7.89 21.43
CA ARG A 14 9.12 -8.08 22.80
C ARG A 14 9.24 -6.78 23.60
N GLU A 15 10.38 -6.09 23.50
CA GLU A 15 10.59 -4.79 24.13
C GLU A 15 9.50 -3.77 23.74
N TRP A 16 9.17 -3.64 22.46
CA TRP A 16 8.08 -2.76 22.02
C TRP A 16 6.71 -3.18 22.55
N ALA A 17 6.42 -4.49 22.60
CA ALA A 17 5.17 -5.00 23.16
C ALA A 17 5.07 -4.71 24.67
N ASP A 18 6.16 -4.91 25.41
CA ASP A 18 6.23 -4.67 26.86
C ASP A 18 6.10 -3.17 27.19
N GLN A 19 6.56 -2.29 26.29
CA GLN A 19 6.43 -0.83 26.42
C GLN A 19 5.07 -0.29 25.92
N GLY A 20 4.22 -1.13 25.33
CA GLY A 20 2.96 -0.70 24.70
C GLY A 20 3.15 0.12 23.42
N ASP A 21 4.34 0.12 22.83
CA ASP A 21 4.66 0.80 21.57
C ASP A 21 4.24 -0.07 20.37
N PHE A 22 2.92 -0.13 20.16
CA PHE A 22 2.34 -0.94 19.09
C PHE A 22 2.64 -0.39 17.69
N GLU A 23 2.88 0.91 17.56
CA GLU A 23 3.24 1.53 16.29
C GLU A 23 4.61 1.03 15.82
N SER A 24 5.63 1.08 16.69
CA SER A 24 6.95 0.53 16.38
C SER A 24 6.92 -0.98 16.18
N LEU A 25 6.10 -1.70 16.97
CA LEU A 25 5.94 -3.15 16.81
C LEU A 25 5.42 -3.53 15.43
N VAL A 26 4.32 -2.92 14.99
CA VAL A 26 3.70 -3.18 13.69
C VAL A 26 4.63 -2.75 12.56
N THR A 27 5.21 -1.55 12.65
CA THR A 27 6.12 -1.01 11.63
C THR A 27 7.37 -1.88 11.49
N GLY A 28 7.97 -2.30 12.61
CA GLY A 28 9.09 -3.22 12.62
C GLY A 28 8.74 -4.62 12.09
N PHE A 29 7.50 -5.08 12.31
CA PHE A 29 7.05 -6.34 11.73
C PHE A 29 6.94 -6.25 10.21
N LEU A 30 6.27 -5.22 9.69
CA LEU A 30 6.12 -5.00 8.25
C LEU A 30 7.50 -4.93 7.56
N ARG A 31 8.40 -4.09 8.06
CA ARG A 31 9.73 -3.88 7.48
C ARG A 31 10.61 -5.13 7.52
N ASP A 32 10.64 -5.83 8.65
CA ASP A 32 11.63 -6.89 8.85
C ASP A 32 11.13 -8.28 8.39
N HIS A 33 9.83 -8.43 8.13
CA HIS A 33 9.19 -9.70 7.78
C HIS A 33 8.45 -9.64 6.45
N TYR A 34 7.59 -8.65 6.24
CA TYR A 34 6.75 -8.57 5.03
C TYR A 34 7.48 -7.93 3.86
N ASP A 35 8.20 -6.81 4.03
CA ASP A 35 8.90 -6.15 2.93
C ASP A 35 9.88 -7.08 2.20
N PRO A 36 10.73 -7.89 2.87
CA PRO A 36 11.64 -8.79 2.16
C PRO A 36 10.90 -9.87 1.36
N LEU A 37 9.80 -10.40 1.91
CA LEU A 37 8.96 -11.38 1.21
C LEU A 37 8.22 -10.73 0.03
N TYR A 38 7.78 -9.48 0.21
CA TYR A 38 7.16 -8.69 -0.84
C TYR A 38 8.15 -8.47 -1.97
N HIS A 39 9.35 -7.95 -1.70
CA HIS A 39 10.39 -7.75 -2.70
C HIS A 39 10.75 -9.05 -3.44
N GLN A 40 11.02 -10.13 -2.71
CA GLN A 40 11.37 -11.42 -3.32
C GLN A 40 10.28 -11.98 -4.25
N SER A 41 9.00 -11.79 -3.90
CA SER A 41 7.88 -12.32 -4.69
C SER A 41 7.37 -11.36 -5.76
N ARG A 42 7.43 -10.04 -5.52
CA ARG A 42 6.83 -9.01 -6.36
C ARG A 42 7.81 -8.32 -7.27
N ASP A 43 9.10 -8.22 -6.96
CA ASP A 43 10.06 -7.50 -7.82
C ASP A 43 10.09 -8.07 -9.26
N PRO A 44 10.11 -9.41 -9.48
CA PRO A 44 10.04 -9.95 -10.84
C PRO A 44 8.72 -9.62 -11.56
N ILE A 45 7.61 -9.57 -10.81
CA ILE A 45 6.28 -9.23 -11.33
C ILE A 45 6.21 -7.75 -11.69
N LEU A 46 6.75 -6.88 -10.82
CA LEU A 46 6.81 -5.43 -11.04
C LEU A 46 7.73 -5.08 -12.19
N ASP A 47 8.87 -5.77 -12.35
CA ASP A 47 9.75 -5.59 -13.49
C ASP A 47 9.08 -6.01 -14.81
N LYS A 48 8.38 -7.15 -14.80
CA LYS A 48 7.58 -7.57 -15.95
C LYS A 48 6.49 -6.55 -16.26
N ALA A 49 5.75 -6.07 -15.25
CA ALA A 49 4.73 -5.05 -15.43
C ALA A 49 5.33 -3.74 -15.99
N ARG A 50 6.49 -3.30 -15.49
CA ARG A 50 7.18 -2.09 -15.95
C ARG A 50 7.59 -2.19 -17.42
N LYS A 51 8.17 -3.33 -17.81
CA LYS A 51 8.53 -3.61 -19.22
C LYS A 51 7.33 -3.59 -20.17
N ASN A 52 6.14 -3.88 -19.66
CA ASN A 52 4.89 -3.86 -20.44
C ASN A 52 4.10 -2.55 -20.28
N GLY A 53 4.66 -1.52 -19.63
CA GLY A 53 3.96 -0.24 -19.41
C GLY A 53 2.76 -0.32 -18.48
N LEU A 54 2.67 -1.36 -17.64
CA LEU A 54 1.53 -1.62 -16.73
C LEU A 54 1.74 -1.06 -15.33
N VAL A 55 2.88 -0.42 -15.05
CA VAL A 55 3.16 0.18 -13.75
C VAL A 55 2.75 1.64 -13.79
N HIS A 56 1.83 2.02 -12.90
CA HIS A 56 1.47 3.40 -12.64
C HIS A 56 2.04 3.82 -11.28
N HIS A 57 2.71 4.97 -11.23
CA HIS A 57 3.32 5.49 -10.02
C HIS A 57 2.58 6.75 -9.56
N VAL A 58 2.14 6.76 -8.29
CA VAL A 58 1.49 7.91 -7.68
C VAL A 58 2.42 8.47 -6.63
N ASN A 59 2.91 9.70 -6.84
CA ASN A 59 3.68 10.41 -5.83
C ASN A 59 2.71 10.97 -4.78
N LEU A 60 2.88 10.55 -3.52
CA LEU A 60 2.09 11.03 -2.40
C LEU A 60 2.99 11.78 -1.42
N PRO A 61 2.71 13.06 -1.12
CA PRO A 61 3.50 13.83 -0.15
C PRO A 61 3.26 13.37 1.30
N SER A 62 2.13 12.71 1.55
CA SER A 62 1.69 12.15 2.83
C SER A 62 0.78 10.96 2.53
N VAL A 63 0.83 9.91 3.36
CA VAL A 63 -0.15 8.82 3.33
C VAL A 63 -1.02 8.92 4.57
N ASP A 64 -2.06 9.74 4.47
CA ASP A 64 -3.14 9.80 5.45
C ASP A 64 -4.47 9.35 4.83
N ARG A 65 -5.50 9.21 5.67
CA ARG A 65 -6.83 8.76 5.23
C ARG A 65 -7.42 9.67 4.16
N SER A 66 -7.14 10.96 4.21
CA SER A 66 -7.60 11.95 3.23
C SER A 66 -6.88 11.76 1.90
N ALA A 67 -5.56 11.57 1.92
CA ALA A 67 -4.76 11.27 0.74
C ALA A 67 -5.23 9.98 0.05
N ILE A 68 -5.48 8.90 0.81
CA ILE A 68 -6.04 7.66 0.27
C ILE A 68 -7.40 7.92 -0.40
N ARG A 69 -8.32 8.59 0.29
CA ARG A 69 -9.68 8.79 -0.17
C ARG A 69 -9.77 9.70 -1.40
N ASN A 70 -9.02 10.79 -1.40
CA ASN A 70 -9.20 11.88 -2.36
C ASN A 70 -8.21 11.81 -3.53
N GLN A 71 -7.07 11.13 -3.38
CA GLN A 71 -6.05 11.06 -4.43
C GLN A 71 -5.85 9.65 -4.96
N ILE A 72 -5.72 8.64 -4.08
CA ILE A 72 -5.39 7.27 -4.51
C ILE A 72 -6.60 6.54 -5.10
N ILE A 73 -7.72 6.48 -4.36
CA ILE A 73 -8.91 5.73 -4.79
C ILE A 73 -9.43 6.21 -6.17
N PRO A 74 -9.57 7.51 -6.45
CA PRO A 74 -10.04 7.98 -7.75
C PRO A 74 -9.14 7.55 -8.91
N GLN A 75 -7.82 7.60 -8.72
CA GLN A 75 -6.86 7.16 -9.74
C GLN A 75 -6.94 5.66 -9.99
N LEU A 76 -7.09 4.85 -8.93
CA LEU A 76 -7.29 3.40 -9.08
C LEU A 76 -8.59 3.07 -9.83
N LEU A 77 -9.67 3.80 -9.55
CA LEU A 77 -10.94 3.62 -10.24
C LEU A 77 -10.85 4.02 -11.72
N ASP A 78 -10.13 5.10 -12.05
CA ASP A 78 -9.90 5.51 -13.44
C ASP A 78 -9.07 4.48 -14.22
N LEU A 79 -8.01 3.96 -13.61
CA LEU A 79 -7.16 2.92 -14.21
C LEU A 79 -7.91 1.59 -14.40
N ALA A 80 -8.75 1.21 -13.45
CA ALA A 80 -9.54 -0.03 -13.53
C ALA A 80 -10.74 0.10 -14.47
N TYR A 81 -11.31 1.30 -14.54
CA TYR A 81 -12.51 1.60 -15.32
C TYR A 81 -12.29 2.91 -16.10
N PRO A 82 -11.68 2.85 -17.30
CA PRO A 82 -11.39 4.04 -18.12
C PRO A 82 -12.62 4.89 -18.48
N SER A 83 -13.82 4.35 -18.26
CA SER A 83 -15.12 4.99 -18.47
C SER A 83 -15.70 5.68 -17.21
N TYR A 84 -15.07 5.55 -16.04
CA TYR A 84 -15.52 6.16 -14.78
C TYR A 84 -15.47 7.69 -14.85
N ASN A 85 -14.35 8.26 -15.29
CA ASN A 85 -14.24 9.72 -15.48
C ASN A 85 -15.05 10.24 -16.67
N ARG A 86 -15.30 9.41 -17.70
CA ARG A 86 -16.10 9.82 -18.86
C ARG A 86 -17.58 10.04 -18.48
N ARG A 87 -18.11 9.31 -17.50
CA ARG A 87 -19.46 9.54 -16.93
C ARG A 87 -19.51 10.70 -15.96
N ALA A 88 -18.50 10.89 -15.11
CA ALA A 88 -18.43 12.03 -14.20
C ALA A 88 -18.33 13.38 -14.95
N ALA A 89 -17.53 13.43 -16.01
CA ALA A 89 -17.37 14.62 -16.86
C ALA A 89 -18.62 14.95 -17.70
N LEU A 90 -19.42 13.95 -18.08
CA LEU A 90 -20.64 14.15 -18.87
C LEU A 90 -21.90 14.39 -18.02
N SER A 91 -21.88 14.11 -16.71
CA SER A 91 -23.08 14.22 -15.87
C SER A 91 -23.14 15.41 -14.93
N GLY A 92 -22.06 16.15 -14.64
CA GLY A 92 -22.15 17.37 -13.81
C GLY A 92 -22.96 17.22 -12.50
N MET A 93 -23.05 16.00 -11.94
CA MET A 93 -24.02 15.67 -10.90
C MET A 93 -23.35 14.96 -9.73
N ARG A 94 -23.73 15.44 -8.54
CA ARG A 94 -23.41 14.96 -7.20
C ARG A 94 -23.25 13.43 -7.11
N ALA A 95 -22.21 13.01 -6.40
CA ALA A 95 -22.03 11.63 -5.97
C ALA A 95 -23.29 11.11 -5.26
N PRO A 96 -23.76 9.88 -5.58
CA PRO A 96 -24.89 9.32 -4.87
C PRO A 96 -24.49 8.97 -3.43
N SER A 97 -25.31 9.41 -2.49
CA SER A 97 -25.29 8.97 -1.10
C SER A 97 -25.62 7.47 -1.07
N LEU A 98 -24.69 6.66 -0.54
CA LEU A 98 -24.98 5.28 -0.20
C LEU A 98 -25.79 5.27 1.09
N ALA A 99 -27.07 4.94 0.96
CA ALA A 99 -27.90 4.42 2.05
C ALA A 99 -27.76 2.88 2.09
#